data_AF-V8N4J8-F1
#
_entry.id   AF-V8N4J8-F1
#
_cell.length_a   1.000
_cell.length_b   1.000
_cell.length_c   1.000
_cell.angle_alpha   90.00
_cell.angle_beta   90.00
_cell.angle_gamma   90.00
#
_symmetry.space_group_name_H-M   'P 1'
#
loop_
_entity.id
_entity.type
_entity.pdbx_description
1 polymer ?
#
loop_
_entity_poly.entity_id
_entity_poly.type
_entity_poly.pdbx_seq_one_letter_code
_entity_poly.pdbx_strand_id
1 'polypeptide(L)'
;MLKLIYITAILIPTALLLKPKILFQTTTSYSFILALFSLNFLTPKSNLQHALSKEPLQRQRTFLTTLIFLQLFISLTFMAYTLTLIYIIFEATIIPTLIIITRWGQQAERLTAGTYFILYTLTTSIPLLIATLFINNISHTPTLFLQITQPANQ
;
A
#
# COMPACT_ATOMS: atom_id res chain seq x y z
N MET A 1 13.78 -9.20 -1.00
CA MET A 1 12.53 -9.69 -1.63
C MET A 1 12.20 -11.14 -1.26
N LEU A 2 13.16 -12.09 -1.30
CA LEU A 2 12.90 -13.51 -0.97
C LEU A 2 12.21 -13.74 0.39
N LYS A 3 12.59 -13.00 1.43
CA LYS A 3 11.98 -13.12 2.78
C LYS A 3 10.54 -12.63 2.83
N LEU A 4 10.18 -11.67 1.98
CA LEU A 4 8.81 -11.17 1.87
C LEU A 4 7.95 -12.18 1.09
N ILE A 5 8.51 -12.81 0.06
CA ILE A 5 7.88 -13.90 -0.69
C ILE A 5 7.61 -15.10 0.21
N TYR A 6 8.52 -15.45 1.12
CA TYR A 6 8.29 -16.53 2.08
C TYR A 6 7.15 -16.21 3.05
N ILE A 7 7.12 -14.98 3.56
CA ILE A 7 6.06 -14.49 4.45
C ILE A 7 4.69 -14.52 3.73
N THR A 8 4.61 -14.08 2.47
CA THR A 8 3.36 -14.13 1.70
C THR A 8 2.98 -15.54 1.23
N ALA A 9 3.94 -16.44 0.98
CA ALA A 9 3.68 -17.82 0.58
C ALA A 9 2.91 -18.63 1.64
N ILE A 10 3.04 -18.26 2.93
CA ILE A 10 2.29 -18.86 4.05
C ILE A 10 0.77 -18.59 3.95
N LEU A 11 0.33 -17.62 3.15
CA LEU A 11 -1.09 -17.28 2.93
C LEU A 11 -1.79 -18.23 1.93
N ILE A 12 -1.04 -18.90 1.06
CA ILE A 12 -1.60 -19.72 -0.03
C ILE A 12 -2.30 -20.99 0.50
N PRO A 13 -1.70 -21.76 1.45
CA PRO A 13 -2.35 -22.96 1.99
C PRO A 13 -3.61 -22.61 2.77
N THR A 14 -3.61 -21.51 3.51
CA THR A 14 -4.75 -21.11 4.35
C THR A 14 -5.93 -20.69 3.48
N ALA A 15 -5.71 -19.93 2.40
CA ALA A 15 -6.76 -19.53 1.47
C ALA A 15 -7.44 -20.72 0.76
N LEU A 16 -6.69 -21.80 0.48
CA LEU A 16 -7.19 -22.95 -0.27
C LEU A 16 -8.08 -23.90 0.55
N LEU A 17 -7.93 -23.90 1.89
CA LEU A 17 -8.63 -24.80 2.81
C LEU A 17 -9.98 -24.26 3.32
N LEU A 18 -10.32 -23.01 3.01
CA LEU A 18 -11.46 -22.29 3.60
C LEU A 18 -12.71 -22.31 2.70
N LYS A 19 -13.89 -22.32 3.34
CA LYS A 19 -15.19 -22.21 2.66
C LYS A 19 -15.34 -20.82 2.01
N PRO A 20 -15.95 -20.70 0.80
CA PRO A 20 -16.01 -19.45 0.03
C PRO A 20 -16.72 -18.29 0.76
N LYS A 21 -17.67 -18.59 1.66
CA LYS A 21 -18.42 -17.58 2.42
C LYS A 21 -17.57 -16.80 3.44
N ILE A 22 -16.56 -17.45 4.03
CA ILE A 22 -15.70 -16.86 5.07
C ILE A 22 -14.36 -16.39 4.50
N LEU A 23 -14.01 -16.89 3.31
CA LEU A 23 -12.71 -16.72 2.66
C LEU A 23 -12.26 -15.26 2.65
N PHE A 24 -13.10 -14.32 2.20
CA PHE A 24 -12.73 -12.91 2.11
C PHE A 24 -12.32 -12.32 3.48
N GLN A 25 -13.15 -12.47 4.50
CA GLN A 25 -12.91 -11.93 5.84
C GLN A 25 -11.67 -12.55 6.51
N THR A 26 -11.42 -13.84 6.27
CA THR A 26 -10.21 -14.51 6.77
C THR A 26 -8.96 -14.08 6.00
N THR A 27 -9.04 -13.93 4.67
CA THR A 27 -7.87 -13.51 3.88
C THR A 27 -7.41 -12.10 4.22
N THR A 28 -8.35 -11.19 4.48
CA THR A 28 -8.04 -9.80 4.85
C THR A 28 -7.45 -9.69 6.26
N SER A 29 -7.94 -10.49 7.21
CA SER A 29 -7.38 -10.49 8.57
C SER A 29 -5.97 -11.08 8.62
N TYR A 30 -5.71 -12.16 7.89
CA TYR A 30 -4.36 -12.73 7.80
C TYR A 30 -3.39 -11.81 7.07
N SER A 31 -3.79 -11.17 5.97
CA SER A 31 -2.93 -10.21 5.26
C SER A 31 -2.63 -8.97 6.09
N PHE A 32 -3.58 -8.51 6.93
CA PHE A 32 -3.36 -7.43 7.87
C PHE A 32 -2.35 -7.79 8.96
N ILE A 33 -2.47 -8.97 9.58
CA ILE A 33 -1.49 -9.47 10.57
C ILE A 33 -0.11 -9.61 9.92
N LEU A 34 -0.06 -10.10 8.68
CA LEU A 34 1.17 -10.23 7.91
C LEU A 34 1.85 -8.87 7.69
N ALA A 35 1.06 -7.85 7.32
CA ALA A 35 1.54 -6.49 7.17
C ALA A 35 2.08 -5.95 8.49
N LEU A 36 1.42 -6.17 9.63
CA LEU A 36 1.98 -5.76 10.93
C LEU A 36 3.28 -6.51 11.26
N PHE A 37 3.34 -7.81 10.97
CA PHE A 37 4.54 -8.62 11.21
C PHE A 37 5.73 -8.16 10.36
N SER A 38 5.50 -7.64 9.15
CA SER A 38 6.59 -7.12 8.30
C SER A 38 7.34 -5.96 8.95
N LEU A 39 6.70 -5.17 9.83
CA LEU A 39 7.31 -4.04 10.54
C LEU A 39 8.52 -4.47 11.38
N ASN A 40 8.47 -5.64 12.02
CA ASN A 40 9.61 -6.18 12.77
C ASN A 40 10.85 -6.41 11.88
N PHE A 41 10.62 -6.68 10.59
CA PHE A 41 11.65 -6.92 9.60
C PHE A 41 12.21 -5.64 8.95
N LEU A 42 11.55 -4.50 9.15
CA LEU A 42 12.00 -3.18 8.67
C LEU A 42 13.06 -2.54 9.59
N THR A 43 13.37 -3.15 10.73
CA THR A 43 14.54 -2.74 11.52
C THR A 43 15.79 -2.89 10.65
N PRO A 44 16.64 -1.85 10.51
CA PRO A 44 17.78 -1.90 9.61
C PRO A 44 18.74 -2.98 10.09
N LYS A 45 18.74 -4.15 9.45
CA LYS A 45 19.70 -5.22 9.73
C LYS A 45 21.00 -4.93 8.99
N SER A 46 22.12 -4.99 9.73
CA SER A 46 23.53 -4.82 9.34
C SER A 46 23.81 -3.88 8.15
N ASN A 47 23.53 -4.26 6.91
CA ASN A 47 23.92 -3.50 5.71
C ASN A 47 23.23 -2.13 5.57
N LEU A 48 21.92 -2.03 5.84
CA LEU A 48 21.23 -0.72 5.81
C LEU A 48 21.70 0.15 6.97
N GLN A 49 21.99 -0.47 8.12
CA GLN A 49 22.46 0.20 9.32
C GLN A 49 23.86 0.81 9.14
N HIS A 50 24.76 0.13 8.43
CA HIS A 50 26.08 0.65 8.06
C HIS A 50 26.01 1.84 7.08
N ALA A 51 25.01 1.87 6.20
CA ALA A 51 24.77 3.01 5.31
C ALA A 51 24.10 4.18 6.05
N LEU A 52 23.10 3.89 6.90
CA LEU A 52 22.42 4.87 7.75
C LEU A 52 23.35 5.47 8.80
N SER A 53 24.28 4.71 9.39
CA SER A 53 25.18 5.18 10.46
C SER A 53 26.13 6.30 10.02
N LYS A 54 26.37 6.43 8.70
CA LYS A 54 27.16 7.53 8.13
C LYS A 54 26.37 8.83 7.99
N GLU A 55 25.04 8.75 8.06
CA GLU A 55 24.13 9.87 7.88
C GLU A 55 23.75 10.50 9.23
N PRO A 56 23.46 11.81 9.26
CA PRO A 56 23.11 12.49 10.50
C PRO A 56 21.82 11.90 11.10
N LEU A 57 21.77 11.83 12.45
CA LEU A 57 20.64 11.28 13.21
C LEU A 57 19.26 11.81 12.77
N GLN A 58 19.18 13.10 12.44
CA GLN A 58 17.95 13.72 11.93
C GLN A 58 17.43 13.04 10.66
N ARG A 59 18.33 12.70 9.73
CA ARG A 59 18.01 12.04 8.46
C ARG A 59 17.64 10.57 8.67
N GLN A 60 18.20 9.91 9.67
CA GLN A 60 17.77 8.56 10.03
C GLN A 60 16.33 8.58 10.58
N ARG A 61 16.01 9.53 11.47
CA ARG A 61 14.66 9.64 12.05
C ARG A 61 13.60 9.92 10.98
N THR A 62 13.87 10.81 10.03
CA THR A 62 12.93 11.10 8.93
C THR A 62 12.74 9.91 7.97
N PHE A 63 13.77 9.07 7.80
CA PHE A 63 13.65 7.83 7.04
C PHE A 63 12.74 6.82 7.75
N LEU A 64 12.94 6.62 9.06
CA LEU A 64 12.10 5.71 9.84
C LEU A 64 10.65 6.20 9.89
N THR A 65 10.40 7.50 10.07
CA THR A 65 9.02 8.02 10.10
C THR A 65 8.34 7.84 8.74
N THR A 66 9.02 8.08 7.63
CA THR A 66 8.45 7.88 6.29
C THR A 66 8.16 6.41 5.99
N LEU A 67 9.00 5.48 6.47
CA LEU A 67 8.71 4.04 6.42
C LEU A 67 7.49 3.65 7.26
N ILE A 68 7.32 4.22 8.46
CA ILE A 68 6.13 3.97 9.29
C ILE A 68 4.87 4.49 8.59
N PHE A 69 4.91 5.67 7.96
CA PHE A 69 3.79 6.19 7.17
C PHE A 69 3.47 5.27 5.98
N LEU A 70 4.48 4.80 5.25
CA LEU A 70 4.28 3.84 4.16
C LEU A 70 3.56 2.57 4.66
N GLN A 71 4.02 2.03 5.79
CA GLN A 71 3.43 0.85 6.39
C GLN A 71 1.99 1.08 6.86
N LEU A 72 1.68 2.27 7.37
CA LEU A 72 0.32 2.65 7.76
C LEU A 72 -0.62 2.64 6.56
N PHE A 73 -0.23 3.23 5.43
CA PHE A 73 -1.11 3.20 4.25
C PHE A 73 -1.34 1.78 3.73
N ILE A 74 -0.31 0.93 3.74
CA ILE A 74 -0.45 -0.48 3.35
C ILE A 74 -1.36 -1.25 4.31
N SER A 75 -1.35 -0.96 5.62
CA SER A 75 -2.27 -1.61 6.55
C SER A 75 -3.72 -1.13 6.34
N LEU A 76 -3.91 0.15 6.01
CA LEU A 76 -5.22 0.73 5.69
C LEU A 76 -5.85 0.09 4.44
N THR A 77 -5.08 -0.33 3.43
CA THR A 77 -5.65 -0.98 2.23
C THR A 77 -6.36 -2.29 2.57
N PHE A 78 -5.84 -3.06 3.52
CA PHE A 78 -6.46 -4.30 3.98
C PHE A 78 -7.68 -4.07 4.90
N MET A 79 -7.80 -2.87 5.47
CA MET A 79 -8.98 -2.47 6.26
C MET A 79 -10.09 -1.82 5.42
N ALA A 80 -9.83 -1.52 4.15
CA ALA A 80 -10.77 -0.82 3.29
C ALA A 80 -11.98 -1.70 2.92
N TYR A 81 -13.18 -1.13 3.02
CA TYR A 81 -14.44 -1.83 2.75
C TYR A 81 -14.92 -1.71 1.29
N THR A 82 -14.52 -0.65 0.57
CA THR A 82 -14.94 -0.40 -0.82
C THR A 82 -13.76 -0.34 -1.77
N LEU A 83 -13.99 -0.71 -3.04
CA LEU A 83 -12.97 -0.63 -4.10
C LEU A 83 -12.47 0.81 -4.31
N THR A 84 -13.33 1.81 -4.12
CA THR A 84 -12.94 3.24 -4.18
C THR A 84 -12.03 3.64 -3.03
N LEU A 85 -12.28 3.15 -1.82
CA LEU A 85 -11.42 3.42 -0.67
C LEU A 85 -10.04 2.76 -0.86
N ILE A 86 -10.00 1.55 -1.41
CA ILE A 86 -8.74 0.89 -1.80
C ILE A 86 -7.96 1.76 -2.79
N TYR A 87 -8.61 2.32 -3.81
CA TYR A 87 -7.98 3.21 -4.78
C TYR A 87 -7.41 4.50 -4.14
N ILE A 88 -8.19 5.15 -3.27
CA ILE A 88 -7.74 6.38 -2.59
C ILE A 88 -6.52 6.09 -1.70
N ILE A 89 -6.54 4.99 -0.94
CA ILE A 89 -5.41 4.63 -0.09
C ILE A 89 -4.19 4.25 -0.95
N PHE A 90 -4.40 3.57 -2.09
CA PHE A 90 -3.33 3.28 -3.05
C PHE A 90 -2.66 4.55 -3.56
N GLU A 91 -3.42 5.55 -4.02
CA GLU A 91 -2.87 6.85 -4.45
C GLU A 91 -2.15 7.57 -3.30
N ALA A 92 -2.65 7.46 -2.07
CA ALA A 92 -1.99 8.01 -0.88
C ALA A 92 -0.62 7.37 -0.58
N THR A 93 -0.40 6.09 -0.97
CA THR A 93 0.92 5.42 -0.80
C THR A 93 2.00 5.99 -1.72
N ILE A 94 1.64 6.68 -2.82
CA ILE A 94 2.59 7.27 -3.77
C ILE A 94 3.42 8.39 -3.10
N ILE A 95 2.83 9.13 -2.16
CA ILE A 95 3.49 10.24 -1.46
C ILE A 95 4.70 9.75 -0.63
N PRO A 96 4.55 8.83 0.35
CA PRO A 96 5.67 8.36 1.15
C PRO A 96 6.70 7.58 0.33
N THR A 97 6.28 6.81 -0.68
CA THR A 97 7.22 6.11 -1.58
C THR A 97 8.08 7.09 -2.39
N LEU A 98 7.47 8.15 -2.92
CA LEU A 98 8.20 9.19 -3.63
C LEU A 98 9.18 9.93 -2.73
N ILE A 99 8.79 10.24 -1.49
CA ILE A 99 9.69 10.85 -0.49
C ILE A 99 10.91 9.95 -0.25
N ILE A 100 10.73 8.62 -0.18
CA ILE A 100 11.84 7.66 -0.01
C ILE A 100 12.78 7.70 -1.22
N ILE A 101 12.24 7.60 -2.45
CA ILE A 101 13.04 7.55 -3.69
C ILE A 101 13.85 8.84 -3.88
N THR A 102 13.22 9.99 -3.70
CA THR A 102 13.85 11.29 -3.96
C THR A 102 14.89 11.68 -2.90
N ARG A 103 14.66 11.33 -1.63
CA ARG A 103 15.49 11.79 -0.50
C ARG A 103 16.55 10.78 -0.04
N TRP A 104 16.37 9.48 -0.31
CA TRP A 104 17.35 8.43 0.04
C TRP A 104 17.80 7.56 -1.15
N GLY A 105 17.36 7.86 -2.38
CA GLY A 105 17.88 7.21 -3.59
C GLY A 105 19.31 7.62 -3.95
N GLN A 106 19.94 6.83 -4.82
CA GLN A 106 21.30 7.07 -5.33
C GLN A 106 21.40 8.44 -6.03
N GLN A 107 22.47 9.19 -5.74
CA GLN A 107 22.57 10.65 -5.97
C GLN A 107 22.37 11.10 -7.44
N ALA A 108 22.84 10.32 -8.42
CA ALA A 108 22.79 10.69 -9.85
C ALA A 108 21.44 10.36 -10.53
N GLU A 109 20.72 9.35 -10.04
CA GLU A 109 19.53 8.80 -10.71
C GLU A 109 18.24 9.01 -9.91
N ARG A 110 18.30 9.62 -8.73
CA ARG A 110 17.15 9.80 -7.82
C ARG A 110 15.99 10.62 -8.39
N LEU A 111 16.29 11.70 -9.13
CA LEU A 111 15.23 12.53 -9.72
C LEU A 111 14.60 11.84 -10.93
N THR A 112 15.41 11.21 -11.78
CA THR A 112 14.92 10.45 -12.93
C THR A 112 14.12 9.23 -12.48
N ALA A 113 14.57 8.50 -11.45
CA ALA A 113 13.81 7.40 -10.85
C ALA A 113 12.49 7.88 -10.24
N GLY A 114 12.48 9.06 -9.62
CA GLY A 114 11.26 9.68 -9.08
C GLY A 114 10.24 10.03 -10.17
N THR A 115 10.67 10.62 -11.29
CA THR A 115 9.77 10.94 -12.41
C THR A 115 9.25 9.69 -13.09
N TYR A 116 10.10 8.68 -13.31
CA TYR A 116 9.64 7.39 -13.84
C TYR A 116 8.62 6.75 -12.90
N PHE A 117 8.88 6.73 -11.59
CA PHE A 117 7.95 6.15 -10.62
C PHE A 117 6.55 6.77 -10.71
N ILE A 118 6.45 8.11 -10.70
CA ILE A 118 5.17 8.81 -10.83
C ILE A 118 4.48 8.47 -12.14
N LEU A 119 5.20 8.55 -13.27
CA LEU A 119 4.61 8.33 -14.58
C LEU A 119 4.08 6.90 -14.71
N TYR A 120 4.84 5.90 -14.29
CA TYR A 120 4.39 4.50 -14.35
C TYR A 120 3.23 4.23 -13.41
N THR A 121 3.23 4.77 -12.18
CA THR A 121 2.15 4.51 -11.22
C THR A 121 0.85 5.22 -11.60
N LEU A 122 0.89 6.52 -11.90
CA LEU A 122 -0.32 7.28 -12.26
C LEU A 122 -0.93 6.80 -13.58
N THR A 123 -0.10 6.53 -14.60
CA THR A 123 -0.63 6.04 -15.88
C THR A 123 -1.30 4.68 -15.73
N THR A 124 -0.73 3.82 -14.89
CA THR A 124 -1.30 2.48 -14.61
C THR A 124 -2.52 2.55 -13.70
N SER A 125 -2.63 3.57 -12.85
CA SER A 125 -3.77 3.72 -11.93
C SER A 125 -5.04 4.26 -12.62
N ILE A 126 -4.93 4.98 -13.73
CA ILE A 126 -6.09 5.46 -14.50
C ILE A 126 -7.00 4.30 -14.98
N PRO A 127 -6.50 3.22 -15.61
CA PRO A 127 -7.31 2.04 -15.92
C PRO A 127 -7.97 1.41 -14.70
N LEU A 128 -7.26 1.39 -13.56
CA LEU A 128 -7.79 0.88 -12.30
C LEU A 128 -8.97 1.73 -11.81
N LEU A 129 -8.86 3.07 -11.88
CA LEU A 129 -9.94 4.00 -11.54
C LEU A 129 -11.19 3.71 -12.40
N ILE A 130 -11.02 3.63 -13.71
CA ILE A 130 -12.11 3.35 -14.65
C ILE A 130 -12.80 2.03 -14.31
N ALA A 131 -12.01 0.98 -14.04
CA ALA A 131 -12.54 -0.32 -13.65
C ALA A 131 -13.34 -0.26 -12.34
N THR A 132 -12.84 0.46 -11.32
CA THR A 132 -13.56 0.60 -10.04
C THR A 132 -14.87 1.35 -10.21
N LEU A 133 -14.91 2.41 -11.03
CA LEU A 133 -16.12 3.18 -11.30
C LEU A 133 -17.15 2.34 -12.08
N PHE A 134 -16.70 1.57 -13.07
CA PHE A 134 -17.56 0.68 -13.84
C PHE A 134 -18.20 -0.39 -12.95
N ILE A 135 -17.40 -1.06 -12.11
CA ILE A 135 -17.91 -2.08 -11.18
C ILE A 135 -18.90 -1.47 -10.19
N ASN A 136 -18.60 -0.29 -9.62
CA ASN A 136 -19.49 0.39 -8.68
C ASN A 136 -20.83 0.78 -9.29
N ASN A 137 -20.85 1.15 -10.58
CA ASN A 137 -22.09 1.45 -11.29
C ASN A 137 -22.99 0.22 -11.38
N ILE A 138 -22.40 -0.94 -11.70
CA ILE A 138 -23.13 -2.22 -11.80
C ILE A 138 -23.58 -2.73 -10.43
N SER A 139 -22.73 -2.61 -9.41
CA SER A 139 -23.00 -3.18 -8.09
C SER A 139 -23.91 -2.33 -7.20
N HIS A 140 -24.27 -1.11 -7.64
CA HIS A 140 -25.01 -0.11 -6.86
C HIS A 140 -24.51 0.07 -5.42
N THR A 141 -23.21 -0.17 -5.19
CA THR A 141 -22.64 -0.03 -3.85
C THR A 141 -22.56 1.44 -3.49
N PRO A 142 -23.06 1.86 -2.31
CA PRO A 142 -23.00 3.25 -1.90
C PRO A 142 -21.53 3.66 -1.75
N THR A 143 -21.11 4.61 -2.59
CA THR A 143 -19.81 5.26 -2.46
C THR A 143 -20.03 6.68 -1.94
N LEU A 144 -19.02 7.20 -1.23
CA LEU A 144 -19.01 8.55 -0.65
C LEU A 144 -19.43 9.65 -1.65
N PHE A 145 -19.15 9.47 -2.95
CA PHE A 145 -19.50 10.44 -3.99
C PHE A 145 -20.88 10.23 -4.63
N LEU A 146 -21.35 8.99 -4.76
CA LEU A 146 -22.61 8.68 -5.45
C LEU A 146 -23.84 8.88 -4.55
N GLN A 147 -23.63 8.90 -3.23
CA GLN A 147 -24.68 9.15 -2.25
C GLN A 147 -25.18 10.62 -2.26
N ILE A 148 -24.40 11.55 -2.83
CA ILE A 148 -24.79 12.97 -2.95
C ILE A 148 -25.80 13.17 -4.09
N THR A 149 -25.81 12.27 -5.09
CA THR A 149 -26.68 12.38 -6.28
C THR A 149 -27.97 11.59 -6.19
N GLN A 150 -28.16 10.76 -5.17
CA GLN A 150 -29.48 10.17 -4.91
C GLN A 150 -30.33 11.23 -4.20
N PRO A 151 -31.42 11.72 -4.83
CA PRO A 151 -32.35 12.56 -4.09
C PRO A 151 -32.85 11.74 -2.90
N ALA A 152 -32.84 12.35 -1.72
CA ALA A 152 -33.52 11.82 -0.55
C ALA A 152 -35.01 11.74 -0.86
N ASN A 153 -35.44 10.64 -1.48
CA ASN A 153 -36.83 10.30 -1.74
C ASN A 153 -36.96 8.78 -1.62
N GLN A 154 -37.04 8.30 -0.39
CA GLN A 154 -38.11 7.46 0.15
C GLN A 154 -37.95 7.35 1.67
#